data_AF-A0A2G4U3N5-F1
#
_entry.id   AF-A0A2G4U3N5-F1
#
_cell.length_a   1.000
_cell.length_b   1.000
_cell.length_c   1.000
_cell.angle_alpha   90.00
_cell.angle_beta   90.00
_cell.angle_gamma   90.00
#
_symmetry.space_group_name_H-M   'P 1'
#
loop_
_entity.id
_entity.type
_entity.pdbx_description
1 polymer ?
#
loop_
_entity_poly.entity_id
_entity_poly.type
_entity_poly.pdbx_seq_one_letter_code
_entity_poly.pdbx_strand_id
1 'polypeptide(L)'
;MYVDTVSVVSGSKFIDINGKGVIDYEKEISLDCCMNKIHFHTKKLTVDINEKQKRLVMCLFNDVNRKQDIIKVVWYENHKSISDNNYHQLIHKFRAHLKSAGIPDGIVKTINRYGLRLDAGILKAMASNKMNDRFLGY
;
A
#
# COMPACT_ATOMS: atom_id res chain seq x y z
N MET A 1 -17.33 8.41 -24.77
CA MET A 1 -17.09 8.73 -23.36
C MET A 1 -15.62 8.48 -23.08
N TYR A 2 -14.82 9.52 -22.84
CA TYR A 2 -13.40 9.37 -22.48
C TYR A 2 -13.33 8.78 -21.07
N VAL A 3 -12.89 7.53 -20.96
CA VAL A 3 -12.41 7.01 -19.68
C VAL A 3 -11.04 7.63 -19.48
N ASP A 4 -10.98 8.69 -18.68
CA ASP A 4 -9.72 9.32 -18.29
C ASP A 4 -8.98 8.36 -17.36
N THR A 5 -8.26 7.40 -17.96
CA THR A 5 -7.25 6.62 -17.27
C THR A 5 -6.12 7.58 -16.92
N VAL A 6 -6.17 8.13 -15.71
CA VAL A 6 -5.06 8.90 -15.16
C VAL A 6 -3.96 7.91 -14.82
N SER A 7 -2.96 7.81 -15.71
CA SER A 7 -1.76 7.04 -15.47
C SER A 7 -0.66 7.99 -14.98
N VAL A 8 -0.18 7.81 -13.76
CA VAL A 8 0.93 8.61 -13.22
C VAL A 8 2.25 7.92 -13.57
N VAL A 9 3.15 8.62 -14.24
CA VAL A 9 4.50 8.13 -14.55
C VAL A 9 5.40 8.35 -13.34
N SER A 10 5.88 7.26 -12.75
CA SER A 10 6.90 7.26 -11.70
C SER A 10 8.11 6.48 -12.18
N GLY A 11 9.20 7.19 -12.52
CA GLY A 11 10.53 6.60 -12.74
C GLY A 11 10.61 5.46 -13.77
N SER A 12 9.84 5.55 -14.86
CA SER A 12 9.70 4.56 -15.96
C SER A 12 8.55 3.54 -15.83
N LYS A 13 7.73 3.59 -14.78
CA LYS A 13 6.51 2.77 -14.65
C LYS A 13 5.24 3.63 -14.70
N PHE A 14 4.23 3.14 -15.42
CA PHE A 14 2.90 3.74 -15.50
C PHE A 14 2.02 3.15 -14.40
N ILE A 15 1.46 4.01 -13.54
CA ILE A 15 0.51 3.59 -12.50
C ILE A 15 -0.87 4.13 -12.85
N ASP A 16 -1.78 3.24 -13.23
CA ASP A 16 -3.19 3.56 -13.44
C ASP A 16 -3.91 3.72 -12.10
N ILE A 17 -3.90 4.94 -11.56
CA ILE A 17 -4.57 5.26 -10.28
C ILE A 17 -6.10 5.18 -10.36
N ASN A 18 -6.65 5.14 -11.57
CA ASN A 18 -8.09 5.00 -11.83
C ASN A 18 -8.45 3.67 -12.53
N GLY A 19 -7.48 2.76 -12.67
CA GLY A 19 -7.71 1.49 -13.36
C GLY A 19 -8.76 0.67 -12.64
N LYS A 20 -9.94 0.47 -13.26
CA LYS A 20 -11.07 -0.30 -12.69
C LYS A 20 -10.80 -1.81 -12.70
N GLY A 21 -9.80 -2.27 -11.94
CA GLY A 21 -9.39 -3.67 -11.90
C GLY A 21 -8.93 -4.14 -10.53
N VAL A 22 -8.72 -5.45 -10.44
CA VAL A 22 -8.06 -6.11 -9.30
C VAL A 22 -6.56 -6.19 -9.62
N ILE A 23 -5.71 -5.76 -8.70
CA ILE A 23 -4.25 -5.85 -8.84
C ILE A 23 -3.74 -6.95 -7.91
N ASP A 24 -3.30 -8.05 -8.49
CA ASP A 24 -2.69 -9.15 -7.74
C ASP A 24 -1.20 -8.90 -7.49
N TYR A 25 -0.77 -9.07 -6.24
CA TYR A 25 0.61 -8.95 -5.81
C TYR A 25 1.09 -10.26 -5.17
N GLU A 26 2.10 -10.88 -5.80
CA GLU A 26 2.77 -12.12 -5.34
C GLU A 26 1.81 -13.26 -4.91
N LYS A 27 0.56 -13.29 -5.43
CA LYS A 27 -0.52 -14.26 -5.10
C LYS A 27 -1.02 -14.25 -3.65
N GLU A 28 -0.50 -13.35 -2.81
CA GLU A 28 -0.83 -13.30 -1.37
C GLU A 28 -1.80 -12.16 -1.05
N ILE A 29 -1.75 -11.08 -1.83
CA ILE A 29 -2.64 -9.92 -1.70
C ILE A 29 -3.19 -9.57 -3.08
N SER A 30 -4.45 -9.21 -3.11
CA SER A 30 -5.11 -8.62 -4.26
C SER A 30 -5.73 -7.29 -3.82
N LEU A 31 -5.56 -6.24 -4.62
CA LEU A 31 -6.14 -4.93 -4.36
C LEU A 31 -7.32 -4.72 -5.31
N ASP A 32 -8.52 -4.60 -4.75
CA ASP A 32 -9.74 -4.23 -5.45
C ASP A 32 -9.83 -2.72 -5.57
N CYS A 33 -9.47 -2.21 -6.75
CA CYS A 33 -9.51 -0.78 -7.05
C CYS A 33 -10.94 -0.22 -7.12
N CYS A 34 -11.91 -1.06 -7.52
CA CYS A 34 -13.32 -0.70 -7.66
C CYS A 34 -14.02 -0.54 -6.31
N MET A 35 -13.72 -1.44 -5.38
CA MET A 35 -14.33 -1.45 -4.05
C MET A 35 -13.50 -0.70 -3.01
N ASN A 36 -12.30 -0.23 -3.36
CA ASN A 36 -11.29 0.30 -2.46
C ASN A 36 -11.03 -0.69 -1.29
N LYS A 37 -10.78 -1.95 -1.62
CA LYS A 37 -10.57 -3.02 -0.64
C LYS A 37 -9.29 -3.78 -0.92
N ILE A 38 -8.56 -4.11 0.12
CA ILE A 38 -7.41 -5.01 0.04
C ILE A 38 -7.86 -6.40 0.46
N HIS A 39 -7.81 -7.34 -0.47
CA HIS A 39 -8.05 -8.75 -0.24
C HIS A 39 -6.73 -9.44 0.11
N PHE A 40 -6.58 -9.82 1.36
CA PHE A 40 -5.47 -10.64 1.81
C PHE A 40 -5.85 -12.10 1.64
N HIS A 41 -5.43 -12.71 0.53
CA HIS A 41 -5.68 -14.12 0.26
C HIS A 41 -5.05 -15.03 1.34
N THR A 42 -3.93 -14.58 1.93
CA THR A 42 -3.29 -15.21 3.10
C THR A 42 -4.23 -15.47 4.29
N LYS A 43 -5.05 -14.49 4.67
CA LYS A 43 -5.94 -14.56 5.85
C LYS A 43 -7.42 -14.70 5.47
N LYS A 44 -7.75 -14.75 4.17
CA LYS A 44 -9.11 -14.52 3.64
C LYS A 44 -9.76 -13.28 4.28
N LEU A 45 -8.94 -12.27 4.54
CA LEU A 45 -9.34 -11.03 5.21
C LEU A 45 -9.47 -9.94 4.16
N THR A 46 -10.50 -9.12 4.28
CA THR A 46 -10.69 -7.95 3.42
C THR A 46 -10.61 -6.69 4.26
N VAL A 47 -9.76 -5.76 3.84
CA VAL A 47 -9.58 -4.47 4.53
C VAL A 47 -10.10 -3.37 3.63
N ASP A 48 -11.14 -2.67 4.06
CA ASP A 48 -11.64 -1.46 3.41
C ASP A 48 -10.61 -0.35 3.52
N ILE A 49 -10.33 0.41 2.47
CA ILE A 49 -9.31 1.47 2.50
C ILE A 49 -9.79 2.71 1.77
N ASN A 50 -9.27 3.88 2.17
CA ASN A 50 -9.58 5.13 1.48
C ASN A 50 -8.81 5.25 0.15
N GLU A 51 -9.26 6.11 -0.77
CA GLU A 51 -8.58 6.36 -2.05
C GLU A 51 -7.07 6.66 -1.91
N LYS A 52 -6.69 7.44 -0.89
CA LYS A 52 -5.28 7.76 -0.62
C LYS A 52 -4.47 6.53 -0.22
N GLN A 53 -5.04 5.68 0.62
CA GLN A 53 -4.42 4.42 1.03
C GLN A 53 -4.35 3.45 -0.16
N LYS A 54 -5.37 3.41 -1.01
CA LYS A 54 -5.37 2.62 -2.24
C LYS A 54 -4.24 3.02 -3.17
N ARG A 55 -4.09 4.33 -3.42
CA ARG A 55 -2.98 4.86 -4.23
C ARG A 55 -1.62 4.53 -3.61
N LEU A 56 -1.51 4.55 -2.28
CA LEU A 56 -0.30 4.13 -1.57
C LEU A 56 0.02 2.65 -1.82
N VAL A 57 -0.99 1.76 -1.75
CA VAL A 57 -0.80 0.33 -2.05
C VAL A 57 -0.46 0.10 -3.51
N MET A 58 -1.10 0.82 -4.44
CA MET A 58 -0.74 0.77 -5.87
C MET A 58 0.72 1.17 -6.11
N CYS A 59 1.24 2.17 -5.38
CA CYS A 59 2.65 2.52 -5.43
C CYS A 59 3.52 1.35 -4.98
N LEU A 60 3.20 0.77 -3.82
CA LEU A 60 3.96 -0.33 -3.26
C LEU A 60 3.95 -1.56 -4.19
N PHE A 61 2.83 -1.88 -4.83
CA PHE A 61 2.71 -2.97 -5.80
C PHE A 61 3.50 -2.73 -7.08
N ASN A 62 3.64 -1.48 -7.51
CA ASN A 62 4.48 -1.10 -8.64
C ASN A 62 5.96 -0.95 -8.29
N ASP A 63 6.37 -1.31 -7.07
CA ASP A 63 7.72 -1.10 -6.55
C ASP A 63 8.12 0.40 -6.46
N VAL A 64 7.13 1.29 -6.38
CA VAL A 64 7.33 2.72 -6.14
C VAL A 64 7.55 2.95 -4.67
N ASN A 65 8.83 2.84 -4.31
CA ASN A 65 9.28 2.89 -2.92
C ASN A 65 9.73 4.30 -2.49
N ARG A 66 9.86 5.24 -3.42
CA ARG A 66 10.38 6.59 -3.18
C ARG A 66 9.31 7.50 -2.60
N LYS A 67 9.63 8.20 -1.50
CA LYS A 67 8.70 9.17 -0.86
C LYS A 67 8.10 10.16 -1.86
N GLN A 68 8.93 10.78 -2.72
CA GLN A 68 8.43 11.81 -3.65
C GLN A 68 7.47 11.24 -4.70
N ASP A 69 7.77 10.05 -5.21
CA ASP A 69 6.91 9.39 -6.19
C ASP A 69 5.59 8.96 -5.57
N ILE A 70 5.62 8.41 -4.34
CA ILE A 70 4.40 8.09 -3.58
C ILE A 70 3.56 9.35 -3.37
N ILE A 71 4.17 10.47 -2.98
CA ILE A 71 3.45 11.73 -2.79
C ILE A 71 2.80 12.19 -4.10
N LYS A 72 3.53 12.13 -5.22
CA LYS A 72 3.01 12.50 -6.54
C LYS A 72 1.83 11.63 -6.97
N VAL A 73 1.89 10.32 -6.75
CA VAL A 73 0.82 9.40 -7.15
C VAL A 73 -0.40 9.54 -6.23
N VAL A 74 -0.19 9.54 -4.91
CA VAL A 74 -1.28 9.62 -3.94
C VAL A 74 -1.99 10.98 -4.02
N TRP A 75 -1.23 12.07 -4.16
CA TRP A 75 -1.75 13.43 -4.25
C TRP A 75 -1.53 14.04 -5.64
N TYR A 76 -1.87 13.32 -6.72
CA TYR A 76 -1.66 13.84 -8.08
C TYR A 76 -2.25 15.25 -8.31
N GLU A 77 -3.42 15.55 -7.72
CA GLU A 77 -4.06 16.88 -7.81
C GLU A 77 -3.43 17.95 -6.93
N ASN A 78 -2.86 17.57 -5.77
CA ASN A 78 -2.44 18.51 -4.72
C ASN A 78 -0.96 18.41 -4.34
N HIS A 79 -0.14 17.71 -5.14
CA HIS A 79 1.25 17.36 -4.84
C HIS A 79 2.15 18.55 -4.47
N LYS A 80 1.84 19.77 -4.94
CA LYS A 80 2.60 20.99 -4.59
C LYS A 80 2.40 21.49 -3.16
N SER A 81 1.27 21.18 -2.52
CA SER A 81 0.95 21.67 -1.17
C SER A 81 1.21 20.62 -0.07
N ILE A 82 1.68 19.43 -0.43
CA ILE A 82 1.83 18.31 0.51
C ILE A 82 3.20 18.37 1.17
N SER A 83 3.20 18.82 2.42
CA SER A 83 4.36 18.74 3.30
C SER A 83 4.64 17.30 3.74
N ASP A 84 5.88 17.04 4.11
CA ASP A 84 6.36 15.76 4.64
C ASP A 84 5.50 15.21 5.80
N ASN A 85 4.90 16.09 6.61
CA ASN A 85 4.01 15.72 7.70
C ASN A 85 2.77 14.92 7.22
N ASN A 86 2.18 15.30 6.08
CA ASN A 86 1.01 14.58 5.52
C ASN A 86 1.39 13.16 5.06
N TYR A 87 2.59 13.02 4.49
CA TYR A 87 3.13 11.73 4.08
C TYR A 87 3.31 10.82 5.30
N HIS A 88 3.95 11.31 6.36
CA HIS A 88 4.07 10.57 7.61
C HIS A 88 2.69 10.21 8.18
N GLN A 89 1.76 11.16 8.26
CA GLN A 89 0.40 10.88 8.73
C GLN A 89 -0.32 9.81 7.90
N LEU A 90 -0.17 9.81 6.57
CA LEU A 90 -0.77 8.79 5.72
C LEU A 90 -0.23 7.40 6.06
N ILE A 91 1.09 7.27 6.25
CA ILE A 91 1.73 6.00 6.61
C ILE A 91 1.25 5.54 7.98
N HIS A 92 1.24 6.44 8.96
CA HIS A 92 0.78 6.15 10.31
C HIS A 92 -0.69 5.70 10.31
N LYS A 93 -1.56 6.41 9.58
CA LYS A 93 -2.97 6.03 9.41
C LYS A 93 -3.11 4.69 8.70
N PHE A 94 -2.34 4.45 7.64
CA PHE A 94 -2.38 3.19 6.92
C PHE A 94 -1.94 2.01 7.80
N ARG A 95 -0.85 2.17 8.57
CA ARG A 95 -0.40 1.18 9.56
C ARG A 95 -1.44 0.92 10.64
N ALA A 96 -2.02 1.99 11.22
CA ALA A 96 -3.06 1.85 12.23
C ALA A 96 -4.29 1.11 11.67
N HIS A 97 -4.64 1.40 10.43
CA HIS A 97 -5.77 0.77 9.74
C HIS A 97 -5.55 -0.72 9.50
N LEU A 98 -4.36 -1.09 9.00
CA LEU A 98 -3.94 -2.48 8.86
C LEU A 98 -3.91 -3.20 10.22
N LYS A 99 -3.38 -2.54 11.26
CA LYS A 99 -3.34 -3.08 12.62
C LYS A 99 -4.73 -3.33 13.19
N SER A 100 -5.67 -2.42 12.95
CA SER A 100 -7.07 -2.59 13.33
C SER A 100 -7.73 -3.78 12.62
N ALA A 101 -7.27 -4.14 11.43
CA ALA A 101 -7.70 -5.32 10.70
C ALA A 101 -6.97 -6.62 11.12
N GLY A 102 -6.04 -6.55 12.08
CA GLY A 102 -5.26 -7.71 12.53
C GLY A 102 -4.03 -8.01 11.67
N ILE A 103 -3.52 -7.01 10.96
CA ILE A 103 -2.30 -7.09 10.16
C ILE A 103 -1.18 -6.34 10.89
N PRO A 104 -0.03 -6.98 11.17
CA PRO A 104 1.11 -6.34 11.81
C PRO A 104 1.63 -5.17 10.97
N ASP A 105 1.96 -4.06 11.64
CA ASP A 105 2.45 -2.83 11.00
C ASP A 105 3.76 -3.02 10.22
N GLY A 106 4.49 -4.10 10.51
CA GLY A 106 5.70 -4.50 9.82
C GLY A 106 5.51 -4.84 8.34
N ILE A 107 4.28 -5.11 7.87
CA ILE A 107 3.99 -5.37 6.45
C ILE A 107 4.45 -4.20 5.57
N VAL A 108 4.38 -2.97 6.10
CA VAL A 108 4.87 -1.76 5.45
C VAL A 108 6.15 -1.33 6.15
N LYS A 109 7.30 -1.65 5.55
CA LYS A 109 8.61 -1.30 6.10
C LYS A 109 9.01 0.08 5.60
N THR A 110 9.27 1.00 6.53
CA THR A 110 9.85 2.30 6.19
C THR A 110 11.35 2.11 6.03
N ILE A 111 11.87 2.41 4.84
CA ILE A 111 13.31 2.42 4.59
C ILE A 111 13.79 3.85 4.84
N ASN A 112 14.57 4.03 5.91
CA ASN A 112 15.10 5.33 6.29
C ASN A 112 15.86 5.95 5.09
N ARG A 113 15.56 7.22 4.77
CA ARG A 113 16.07 7.99 3.61
C ARG A 113 15.62 7.55 2.21
N TYR A 114 14.86 6.47 2.04
CA TYR A 114 14.41 6.02 0.71
C TYR A 114 12.88 6.14 0.54
N GLY A 115 12.12 5.64 1.52
CA GLY A 115 10.66 5.74 1.54
C GLY A 115 10.00 4.52 2.18
N LEU A 116 9.15 3.81 1.44
CA LEU A 116 8.36 2.68 1.94
C LEU A 116 8.51 1.47 1.03
N ARG A 117 8.43 0.27 1.59
CA ARG A 117 8.37 -0.96 0.81
C ARG A 117 7.44 -1.96 1.51
N LEU A 118 6.73 -2.78 0.72
CA LEU A 118 6.02 -3.94 1.25
C LEU A 118 7.03 -5.05 1.57
N ASP A 119 6.97 -5.58 2.79
CA ASP A 119 7.81 -6.70 3.20
C ASP A 119 7.09 -8.01 2.83
N ALA A 120 7.45 -8.57 1.67
CA ALA A 120 6.95 -9.86 1.20
C ALA A 120 7.29 -11.00 2.16
N GLY A 121 8.36 -10.86 2.97
CA GLY A 121 8.71 -11.84 4.00
C GLY A 121 7.66 -11.93 5.10
N ILE A 122 7.18 -10.79 5.59
CA ILE A 122 6.08 -10.73 6.57
C ILE A 122 4.78 -11.22 5.94
N LEU A 123 4.54 -10.89 4.67
CA LEU A 123 3.38 -11.39 3.95
C LEU A 123 3.35 -12.92 3.91
N LYS A 124 4.47 -13.52 3.52
CA LYS A 124 4.67 -14.97 3.46
C LYS A 124 4.65 -15.64 4.83
N ALA A 125 5.16 -14.96 5.86
CA ALA A 125 5.07 -15.41 7.24
C ALA A 125 3.64 -15.33 7.83
N MET A 126 2.76 -14.50 7.25
CA MET A 126 1.33 -14.54 7.57
C MET A 126 0.59 -15.62 6.78
N ALA A 127 0.99 -15.89 5.52
CA ALA A 127 0.41 -16.94 4.69
C ALA A 127 0.73 -18.34 5.19
N SER A 128 1.99 -18.55 5.58
CA SER A 128 2.39 -19.74 6.31
C SER A 128 2.05 -19.49 7.78
N ASN A 129 0.99 -20.10 8.30
CA ASN A 129 0.44 -20.01 9.67
C ASN A 129 1.47 -20.28 10.81
N LYS A 130 2.54 -19.49 10.84
CA LYS A 130 3.76 -19.62 11.65
C LYS A 130 4.05 -18.29 12.35
N MET A 131 3.02 -17.49 12.61
CA MET A 131 3.06 -16.52 13.72
C MET A 131 2.76 -17.27 15.01
N ASN A 132 3.63 -18.19 15.39
CA ASN A 132 3.67 -18.72 16.74
C ASN A 132 4.97 -18.22 17.39
N ASP A 133 4.80 -17.37 18.40
CA ASP A 133 5.68 -17.31 19.58
C ASP A 133 7.11 -16.74 19.45
N ARG A 134 7.31 -15.56 18.83
CA ARG A 134 8.64 -14.89 18.89
C ARG A 134 8.72 -13.43 19.27
N PHE A 135 7.60 -12.77 19.59
CA PHE A 135 7.63 -11.34 19.96
C PHE A 135 6.86 -11.01 21.26
N LEU A 136 6.85 -11.94 22.22
CA LEU A 136 6.53 -11.63 23.61
C LEU A 136 7.74 -12.01 24.47
N GLY A 137 8.64 -11.07 24.64
CA GLY A 137 9.86 -11.27 25.41
C GLY A 137 10.90 -10.27 24.96
N TYR A 138 10.80 -9.05 25.48
CA TYR A 138 11.86 -8.24 26.09
C TYR A 138 11.25 -6.92 26.57
#